data_AF-A0AAN9AAH9-F1
#
_entry.id   AF-A0AAN9AAH9-F1
#
_cell.length_a   1.000
_cell.length_b   1.000
_cell.length_c   1.000
_cell.angle_alpha   90.00
_cell.angle_beta   90.00
_cell.angle_gamma   90.00
#
_symmetry.space_group_name_H-M   'P 1'
#
loop_
_entity.id
_entity.type
_entity.pdbx_description
1 polymer ?
#
loop_
_entity_poly.entity_id
_entity_poly.type
_entity_poly.pdbx_seq_one_letter_code
_entity_poly.pdbx_strand_id
1 'polypeptide(L)'
;ILERPIRIPRSLSVKAASILKGFLNKNPVDRLGCHPDTGFTDIVTHPFFKTIDWEMLEGKQIPPPYKPRIDGERDLENFDPQFTAEPVQFTPDD
;
A
#
# COMPACT_ATOMS: atom_id res chain seq x y z
N ILE A 1 18.19 5.26 9.73
CA ILE A 1 17.33 4.91 8.57
C ILE A 1 18.05 5.19 7.25
N LEU A 2 18.72 6.34 7.12
CA LEU A 2 19.43 6.74 5.90
C LEU A 2 20.62 5.83 5.53
N GLU A 3 21.37 5.33 6.51
CA GLU A 3 22.61 4.60 6.21
C GLU A 3 22.48 3.07 6.30
N ARG A 4 21.58 2.57 7.16
CA ARG A 4 21.49 1.13 7.44
C ARG A 4 20.99 0.36 6.21
N PRO A 5 21.63 -0.76 5.82
CA PRO A 5 21.13 -1.59 4.73
C PRO A 5 19.85 -2.32 5.17
N ILE A 6 18.88 -2.39 4.27
CA ILE A 6 17.61 -3.06 4.51
C ILE A 6 17.80 -4.57 4.38
N ARG A 7 17.38 -5.32 5.39
CA ARG A 7 17.42 -6.78 5.39
C ARG A 7 16.06 -7.32 4.99
N ILE A 8 15.98 -7.97 3.84
CA ILE A 8 14.76 -8.61 3.36
C ILE A 8 14.61 -9.98 4.04
N PRO A 9 13.45 -10.28 4.66
CA PRO A 9 13.19 -11.59 5.25
C PRO A 9 13.31 -12.72 4.22
N ARG A 10 13.93 -13.85 4.62
CA ARG A 10 14.13 -15.02 3.72
C ARG A 10 12.83 -15.73 3.32
N SER A 11 11.73 -15.48 4.02
CA SER A 11 10.41 -16.03 3.71
C SER A 11 9.75 -15.38 2.48
N LEU A 12 10.24 -14.22 2.04
CA LEU A 12 9.67 -13.52 0.90
C LEU A 12 10.15 -14.13 -0.42
N SER A 13 9.25 -14.13 -1.42
CA SER A 13 9.61 -14.55 -2.77
C SER A 13 10.67 -13.61 -3.36
N VAL A 14 11.45 -14.12 -4.34
CA VAL A 14 12.47 -13.32 -5.04
C VAL A 14 11.87 -12.06 -5.67
N LYS A 15 10.65 -12.16 -6.21
CA LYS A 15 9.93 -11.02 -6.81
C LYS A 15 9.54 -9.97 -5.76
N ALA A 16 9.07 -10.41 -4.59
CA ALA A 16 8.75 -9.51 -3.47
C ALA A 16 10.01 -8.84 -2.92
N ALA A 17 11.11 -9.59 -2.79
CA ALA A 17 12.40 -9.04 -2.38
C ALA A 17 12.94 -7.99 -3.37
N SER A 18 12.80 -8.26 -4.67
CA SER A 18 13.21 -7.35 -5.75
C SER A 18 12.45 -6.03 -5.67
N ILE A 19 11.12 -6.08 -5.57
CA ILE A 19 10.33 -4.84 -5.56
C ILE A 19 10.58 -3.99 -4.31
N LEU A 20 10.73 -4.62 -3.15
CA LEU A 20 11.08 -3.92 -1.91
C LEU A 20 12.44 -3.22 -2.02
N LYS A 21 13.44 -3.87 -2.61
CA LYS A 21 14.75 -3.23 -2.85
C LYS A 21 14.65 -2.06 -3.84
N GLY A 22 13.83 -2.20 -4.88
CA GLY A 22 13.60 -1.15 -5.87
C GLY A 22 12.97 0.11 -5.25
N PHE A 23 11.86 -0.06 -4.53
CA PHE A 23 11.17 1.08 -3.88
C PHE A 23 11.97 1.70 -2.74
N LEU A 24 12.71 0.89 -1.99
CA LEU A 24 13.47 1.34 -0.82
C LEU A 24 14.92 1.73 -1.17
N ASN A 25 15.19 2.00 -2.46
CA ASN A 25 16.48 2.55 -2.87
C ASN A 25 16.65 3.96 -2.26
N LYS A 26 17.81 4.20 -1.65
CA LYS A 26 18.13 5.46 -0.97
C LYS A 26 18.34 6.59 -1.97
N ASN A 27 18.94 6.28 -3.12
CA ASN A 27 19.09 7.25 -4.21
C ASN A 27 17.75 7.36 -4.96
N PRO A 28 17.08 8.52 -4.98
CA PRO A 28 15.83 8.70 -5.71
C PRO A 28 15.99 8.46 -7.21
N VAL A 29 17.15 8.76 -7.80
CA VAL A 29 17.39 8.55 -9.24
C VAL A 29 17.32 7.07 -9.62
N ASP A 30 17.76 6.19 -8.72
CA ASP A 30 17.76 4.74 -8.91
C ASP A 30 16.54 4.05 -8.26
N ARG A 31 15.61 4.82 -7.70
CA ARG A 31 14.44 4.27 -7.02
C ARG A 31 13.37 3.89 -8.04
N LEU A 32 12.84 2.67 -7.90
CA LEU A 32 11.74 2.20 -8.73
C LEU A 32 10.58 3.19 -8.66
N GLY A 33 10.08 3.65 -9.81
CA GLY A 33 9.01 4.66 -9.85
C GLY A 33 9.49 6.10 -9.99
N CYS A 34 10.78 6.37 -9.87
CA CYS A 34 11.31 7.74 -9.85
C CYS A 34 12.03 8.17 -11.14
N HIS A 35 12.10 7.29 -12.15
CA HIS A 35 12.58 7.69 -13.48
C HIS A 35 11.60 8.69 -14.11
N PRO A 36 12.07 9.85 -14.64
CA PRO A 36 11.20 10.93 -15.10
C PRO A 36 10.27 10.53 -16.25
N ASP A 37 10.73 9.66 -17.14
CA ASP A 37 9.96 9.27 -18.33
C ASP A 37 9.20 7.94 -18.18
N THR A 38 9.66 7.06 -17.29
CA THR A 38 9.21 5.66 -17.22
C THR A 38 8.73 5.23 -15.85
N GLY A 39 8.77 6.10 -14.84
CA GLY A 39 8.59 5.71 -13.43
C GLY A 39 7.37 4.82 -13.20
N PHE A 40 6.19 5.24 -13.64
CA PHE A 40 4.99 4.43 -13.49
C PHE A 40 5.05 3.12 -14.30
N THR A 41 5.52 3.18 -15.55
CA THR A 41 5.71 2.01 -16.42
C THR A 41 6.63 0.97 -15.77
N ASP A 42 7.72 1.40 -15.12
CA ASP A 42 8.67 0.52 -14.44
C ASP A 42 8.01 -0.20 -13.26
N ILE A 43 7.07 0.46 -12.56
CA ILE A 43 6.28 -0.16 -11.50
C ILE A 43 5.35 -1.21 -12.10
N VAL A 44 4.49 -0.83 -13.05
CA VAL A 44 3.42 -1.71 -13.54
C VAL A 44 3.94 -2.93 -14.31
N THR A 45 5.12 -2.82 -14.92
CA THR A 45 5.80 -3.92 -15.63
C THR A 45 6.71 -4.77 -14.74
N HIS A 46 6.92 -4.40 -13.47
CA HIS A 46 7.81 -5.15 -12.57
C HIS A 46 7.29 -6.60 -12.36
N PRO A 47 8.15 -7.64 -12.36
CA PRO A 47 7.74 -9.04 -12.28
C PRO A 47 6.86 -9.43 -11.09
N PHE A 48 6.91 -8.65 -10.00
CA PHE A 48 6.04 -8.81 -8.83
C PHE A 48 4.56 -8.56 -9.16
N PHE A 49 4.27 -7.59 -10.03
CA PHE A 49 2.92 -7.21 -10.43
C PHE A 49 2.45 -7.86 -11.73
N LYS A 50 3.20 -8.83 -12.28
CA LYS A 50 2.88 -9.51 -13.55
C LYS A 50 1.46 -10.07 -13.63
N THR A 51 0.86 -10.45 -12.51
CA THR A 51 -0.49 -11.04 -12.46
C THR A 51 -1.61 -10.00 -12.37
N ILE A 52 -1.28 -8.72 -12.26
CA ILE A 52 -2.27 -7.64 -12.16
C ILE A 52 -2.62 -7.19 -13.58
N ASP A 53 -3.91 -7.29 -13.90
CA ASP A 53 -4.51 -6.51 -14.98
C ASP A 53 -4.83 -5.12 -14.42
N TRP A 54 -4.11 -4.11 -14.89
CA TRP A 54 -4.17 -2.76 -14.33
C TRP A 54 -5.47 -2.02 -14.70
N GLU A 55 -6.03 -2.28 -15.88
CA GLU A 55 -7.30 -1.69 -16.31
C GLU A 55 -8.46 -2.30 -15.51
N MET A 56 -8.45 -3.62 -15.30
CA MET A 56 -9.45 -4.27 -14.44
C MET A 56 -9.32 -3.85 -12.97
N LEU A 57 -8.09 -3.66 -12.47
CA LEU A 57 -7.85 -3.18 -11.12
C LEU A 57 -8.43 -1.78 -10.91
N GLU A 58 -8.12 -0.84 -11.82
CA GLU A 58 -8.63 0.53 -11.78
C GLU A 58 -10.16 0.56 -11.89
N GLY A 59 -10.73 -0.28 -12.75
CA GLY A 59 -12.17 -0.47 -12.89
C GLY A 59 -12.86 -1.20 -11.73
N LYS A 60 -12.13 -1.54 -10.65
CA LYS A 60 -12.63 -2.30 -9.48
C LYS A 60 -13.25 -3.66 -9.86
N GLN A 61 -12.76 -4.28 -10.92
CA GLN A 61 -13.27 -5.56 -11.46
C GLN A 61 -12.56 -6.77 -10.85
N ILE A 62 -11.40 -6.56 -10.20
CA ILE A 62 -10.69 -7.62 -9.50
C ILE A 62 -11.29 -7.80 -8.10
N PRO A 63 -11.76 -9.00 -7.73
CA PRO A 63 -12.28 -9.25 -6.39
C PRO A 63 -11.17 -9.05 -5.34
N PRO A 64 -11.42 -8.28 -4.27
CA PRO A 64 -10.44 -8.11 -3.20
C PRO A 64 -10.08 -9.45 -2.53
N PRO A 65 -8.81 -9.67 -2.14
CA PRO A 65 -8.42 -10.89 -1.44
C PRO A 65 -8.97 -10.97 -0.01
N TYR A 66 -9.49 -9.85 0.52
CA TYR A 66 -10.08 -9.75 1.84
C TYR A 66 -11.37 -8.92 1.76
N LYS A 67 -12.43 -9.42 2.38
CA LYS A 67 -13.68 -8.71 2.59
C LYS A 67 -13.84 -8.44 4.09
N PRO A 68 -13.78 -7.18 4.55
CA PRO A 68 -14.02 -6.85 5.95
C PRO A 68 -15.41 -7.29 6.40
N ARG A 69 -15.53 -7.68 7.68
CA ARG A 69 -16.84 -7.89 8.31
C ARG A 69 -17.53 -6.54 8.48
N ILE A 70 -18.79 -6.47 8.09
CA ILE A 70 -19.67 -5.32 8.29
C ILE A 70 -21.02 -5.90 8.72
N ASP A 71 -21.39 -5.67 9.98
CA ASP A 71 -22.59 -6.25 10.58
C ASP A 71 -23.83 -5.32 10.47
N GLY A 72 -23.67 -4.11 9.94
CA GLY A 72 -24.78 -3.19 9.66
C GLY A 72 -24.34 -1.81 9.14
N GLU A 73 -25.31 -0.95 8.81
CA GLU A 73 -25.05 0.39 8.26
C GLU A 73 -24.30 1.33 9.22
N ARG A 74 -24.39 1.07 10.53
CA ARG A 74 -23.72 1.84 11.59
C ARG A 74 -22.61 1.06 12.27
N ASP A 75 -22.11 0.01 11.63
CA ASP A 75 -20.98 -0.76 12.16
C ASP A 75 -19.72 0.10 12.19
N LEU A 76 -19.11 0.19 13.38
CA LEU A 76 -17.89 0.94 13.64
C LEU A 76 -16.71 0.04 14.06
N GLU A 77 -16.84 -1.29 13.99
CA GLU A 77 -15.85 -2.24 14.50
C GLU A 77 -14.47 -2.15 13.82
N ASN A 78 -14.42 -1.63 12.59
CA ASN A 78 -13.18 -1.45 11.85
C ASN A 78 -12.52 -0.07 12.11
N PHE A 79 -13.09 0.75 13.00
CA PHE A 79 -12.50 2.00 13.48
C PHE A 79 -11.90 1.78 14.88
N ASP A 80 -10.90 2.60 15.23
CA ASP A 80 -10.28 2.49 16.55
C ASP A 80 -11.29 2.91 17.64
N PRO A 81 -11.53 2.07 18.67
CA PRO A 81 -12.42 2.38 19.77
C PRO A 81 -12.10 3.70 20.48
N GLN A 82 -10.84 4.16 20.44
CA GLN A 82 -10.45 5.44 21.02
C GLN A 82 -11.31 6.59 20.49
N PHE A 83 -11.70 6.55 19.20
CA PHE A 83 -12.50 7.62 18.58
C PHE A 83 -13.99 7.33 18.64
N THR A 84 -14.40 6.07 18.47
CA THR A 84 -15.84 5.73 18.46
C THR A 84 -16.48 5.80 19.84
N ALA A 85 -15.66 5.78 20.91
CA ALA A 85 -16.10 5.98 22.29
C ALA A 85 -16.15 7.46 22.72
N GLU A 86 -15.58 8.38 21.93
CA GLU A 86 -15.66 9.81 22.21
C GLU A 86 -17.09 10.34 21.99
N PRO A 87 -17.50 11.39 22.73
CA PRO A 87 -18.75 12.07 22.44
C PRO A 87 -18.73 12.67 21.02
N VAL A 88 -19.79 12.45 20.25
CA VAL A 88 -19.95 13.04 18.91
C VAL A 88 -20.34 14.51 19.05
N GLN A 89 -19.33 15.36 19.29
CA GLN A 89 -19.48 16.80 19.48
C GLN A 89 -18.32 17.56 18.86
N PHE A 90 -18.58 18.80 18.44
CA PHE A 90 -17.51 19.74 18.14
C PHE A 90 -16.97 20.33 19.45
N THR A 91 -15.66 20.56 19.51
CA THR A 91 -15.07 21.35 20.60
C THR A 91 -15.64 22.77 20.54
N PRO A 92 -16.21 23.32 21.64
CA PRO A 92 -16.70 24.69 21.66
C PRO A 92 -15.58 25.70 21.41
N ASP A 93 -15.93 26.83 20.78
CA ASP A 93 -15.06 28.00 20.69
C ASP A 93 -15.00 28.74 22.06
N ASP A 94 -13.92 29.49 22.30
CA ASP A 94 -13.74 30.34 23.50
C ASP A 94 -14.73 31.53 23.57
#